data_AF-A0A1F5DPM2-F1
#
_entry.id   AF-A0A1F5DPM2-F1
#
_cell.length_a   1.000
_cell.length_b   1.000
_cell.length_c   1.000
_cell.angle_alpha   90.00
_cell.angle_beta   90.00
_cell.angle_gamma   90.00
#
_symmetry.space_group_name_H-M   'P 1'
#
loop_
_entity.id
_entity.type
_entity.pdbx_description
1 polymer ?
#
loop_
_entity_poly.entity_id
_entity_poly.type
_entity_poly.pdbx_seq_one_letter_code
_entity_poly.pdbx_strand_id
1 'polypeptide(L)'
;MRISYSALDTFNRCPLKYKFSYIDKVRVPQKPEFFFGGLIHEVVQFALKKDPIMPPQAELIAYFKDKWQENIFATPQEAKQYFDWGENMLRNFHSNHKPGLRNIVSTEKRFLIPVGEHQLSGMIDRVDKLPIGSYEVIDYKTSKTLPSQGEVDRDKQLCIYHLAVENLWSEAKDIRLTLYFLKHNSQISTKRRPDEVEGIKEYIINTAEKIEKETEFKPKTNIFCNYCEYGHLCPLQKHKAKGRDIEEKPEEIDNTINNYILAHRKIAELEPEIHKHFDKEKIERFFHKEGIVTRGKTKKLTIKKNS
;
A
#
# COMPACT_ATOMS: atom_id res chain seq x y z
N MET A 1 9.74 -8.48 15.42
CA MET A 1 9.74 -7.38 14.41
C MET A 1 8.44 -6.56 14.37
N ARG A 2 8.44 -5.37 13.74
CA ARG A 2 7.22 -4.64 13.32
C ARG A 2 6.83 -5.06 11.90
N ILE A 3 5.58 -5.43 11.68
CA ILE A 3 5.09 -5.93 10.39
C ILE A 3 3.71 -5.38 10.03
N SER A 4 3.31 -5.48 8.76
CA SER A 4 1.96 -5.15 8.29
C SER A 4 1.36 -6.31 7.52
N TYR A 5 0.03 -6.33 7.35
CA TYR A 5 -0.64 -7.37 6.56
C TYR A 5 -0.11 -7.46 5.14
N SER A 6 0.01 -6.32 4.45
CA SER A 6 0.55 -6.26 3.09
C SER A 6 1.97 -6.82 3.01
N ALA A 7 2.78 -6.64 4.05
CA ALA A 7 4.13 -7.19 4.13
C ALA A 7 4.11 -8.72 4.28
N LEU A 8 3.28 -9.25 5.19
CA LEU A 8 3.07 -10.70 5.38
C LEU A 8 2.59 -11.38 4.10
N ASP A 9 1.55 -10.82 3.48
CA ASP A 9 0.97 -11.33 2.24
C ASP A 9 1.97 -11.24 1.06
N THR A 10 2.74 -10.16 0.97
CA THR A 10 3.80 -10.03 -0.04
C THR A 10 4.86 -11.13 0.12
N PHE A 11 5.34 -11.37 1.35
CA PHE A 11 6.32 -12.42 1.62
C PHE A 11 5.80 -13.81 1.23
N ASN A 12 4.59 -14.15 1.68
CA ASN A 12 3.99 -15.46 1.40
C ASN A 12 3.71 -15.68 -0.10
N ARG A 13 3.39 -14.62 -0.85
CA ARG A 13 3.23 -14.67 -2.31
C ARG A 13 4.57 -14.81 -3.03
N CYS A 14 5.58 -14.03 -2.65
CA CYS A 14 6.92 -14.06 -3.23
C CYS A 14 7.95 -13.39 -2.31
N PRO A 15 8.85 -14.17 -1.67
CA PRO A 15 9.92 -13.63 -0.82
C PRO A 15 10.82 -12.62 -1.53
N LEU A 16 11.14 -12.84 -2.81
CA LEU A 16 11.95 -11.87 -3.58
C LEU A 16 11.24 -10.51 -3.73
N LYS A 17 9.92 -10.51 -3.98
CA LYS A 17 9.14 -9.26 -4.02
C LYS A 17 9.17 -8.57 -2.67
N TYR A 18 9.04 -9.33 -1.58
CA TYR A 18 9.13 -8.78 -0.23
C TYR A 18 10.47 -8.09 0.01
N LYS A 19 11.59 -8.75 -0.36
CA LYS A 19 12.93 -8.17 -0.26
C LYS A 19 13.01 -6.85 -1.02
N PHE A 20 12.58 -6.82 -2.29
CA PHE A 20 12.62 -5.59 -3.09
C PHE A 20 11.76 -4.47 -2.50
N SER A 21 10.55 -4.76 -2.02
CA SER A 21 9.64 -3.74 -1.51
C SER A 21 10.00 -3.22 -0.11
N TYR A 22 10.33 -4.11 0.82
CA TYR A 22 10.41 -3.79 2.25
C TYR A 22 11.84 -3.71 2.79
N ILE A 23 12.77 -4.49 2.24
CA ILE A 23 14.18 -4.50 2.65
C ILE A 23 14.98 -3.51 1.81
N ASP A 24 15.05 -3.74 0.50
CA ASP A 24 15.85 -2.95 -0.44
C ASP A 24 15.17 -1.62 -0.80
N LYS A 25 13.85 -1.52 -0.61
CA LYS A 25 13.02 -0.34 -0.93
C LYS A 25 13.22 0.14 -2.37
N VAL A 26 13.32 -0.80 -3.29
CA VAL A 26 13.43 -0.53 -4.73
C VAL A 26 12.21 0.26 -5.17
N ARG A 27 12.45 1.46 -5.70
CA ARG A 27 11.39 2.35 -6.16
C ARG A 27 10.79 1.82 -7.45
N VAL A 28 9.47 1.85 -7.51
CA VAL A 28 8.70 1.56 -8.73
C VAL A 28 7.81 2.76 -9.03
N PRO A 29 7.55 3.05 -10.31
CA PRO A 29 6.55 4.05 -10.68
C PRO A 29 5.22 3.74 -10.01
N GLN A 30 4.53 4.78 -9.53
CA GLN A 30 3.19 4.62 -8.99
C GLN A 30 2.26 4.17 -10.11
N LYS A 31 1.54 3.08 -9.89
CA LYS A 31 0.55 2.61 -10.88
C LYS A 31 -0.73 3.44 -10.79
N PRO A 32 -1.42 3.68 -11.92
CA PRO A 32 -2.71 4.36 -11.95
C PRO A 32 -3.72 3.86 -10.91
N GLU A 33 -3.80 2.55 -10.69
CA GLU A 33 -4.75 1.95 -9.74
C GLU A 33 -4.47 2.34 -8.29
N PHE A 34 -3.18 2.43 -7.91
CA PHE A 34 -2.80 2.81 -6.54
C PHE A 34 -3.02 4.30 -6.29
N PHE A 35 -2.70 5.15 -7.28
CA PHE A 35 -3.03 6.56 -7.22
C PHE A 35 -4.54 6.77 -7.09
N PHE A 36 -5.30 6.16 -8.01
CA PHE A 36 -6.75 6.28 -8.05
C PHE A 36 -7.41 5.81 -6.75
N GLY A 37 -7.05 4.62 -6.26
CA GLY A 37 -7.56 4.11 -4.99
C GLY A 37 -7.24 5.03 -3.82
N GLY A 38 -5.98 5.47 -3.69
CA GLY A 38 -5.56 6.37 -2.63
C GLY A 38 -6.31 7.70 -2.64
N LEU A 39 -6.48 8.30 -3.83
CA LEU A 39 -7.22 9.54 -3.97
C LEU A 39 -8.70 9.38 -3.59
N ILE A 40 -9.34 8.27 -3.97
CA ILE A 40 -10.73 8.01 -3.55
C ILE A 40 -10.86 7.87 -2.04
N HIS A 41 -9.94 7.16 -1.37
CA HIS A 41 -9.94 7.07 0.11
C HIS A 41 -9.72 8.45 0.75
N GLU A 42 -8.79 9.25 0.22
CA GLU A 42 -8.54 10.61 0.71
C GLU A 42 -9.81 11.48 0.63
N VAL A 43 -10.53 11.43 -0.49
CA VAL A 43 -11.75 12.21 -0.70
C VAL A 43 -12.89 11.71 0.20
N VAL A 44 -13.03 10.39 0.36
CA VAL A 44 -13.99 9.78 1.31
C VAL A 44 -13.67 10.21 2.74
N GLN A 45 -12.40 10.18 3.14
CA GLN A 45 -11.98 10.66 4.46
C GLN A 45 -12.30 12.15 4.63
N PHE A 46 -12.03 12.99 3.62
CA PHE A 46 -12.37 14.40 3.64
C PHE A 46 -13.88 14.61 3.88
N ALA A 47 -14.74 13.83 3.23
CA ALA A 47 -16.18 13.89 3.46
C ALA A 47 -16.56 13.55 4.90
N LEU A 48 -16.00 12.46 5.43
CA LEU A 48 -16.37 11.91 6.73
C LEU A 48 -15.78 12.69 7.92
N LYS A 49 -14.70 13.46 7.73
CA LYS A 49 -14.15 14.33 8.78
C LYS A 49 -15.13 15.43 9.23
N LYS A 50 -16.13 15.76 8.42
CA LYS A 50 -17.18 16.75 8.75
C LYS A 50 -18.50 16.09 9.20
N ASP A 51 -18.52 14.78 9.45
CA ASP A 51 -19.70 14.06 9.98
C ASP A 51 -20.26 14.74 11.26
N PRO A 52 -21.59 14.81 11.45
CA PRO A 52 -22.67 14.18 10.65
C PRO A 52 -23.09 14.96 9.40
N ILE A 53 -22.53 16.15 9.16
CA ILE A 53 -22.89 17.00 8.02
C ILE A 53 -21.73 17.00 7.02
N MET A 54 -21.74 16.02 6.12
CA MET A 54 -20.75 15.97 5.04
C MET A 54 -20.77 17.25 4.19
N PRO A 55 -19.61 17.64 3.60
CA PRO A 55 -19.60 18.72 2.62
C PRO A 55 -20.55 18.42 1.47
N PRO A 56 -21.17 19.44 0.85
CA PRO A 56 -22.01 19.25 -0.32
C PRO A 56 -21.30 18.46 -1.40
N GLN A 57 -22.04 17.65 -2.15
CA GLN A 57 -21.49 16.84 -3.24
C GLN A 57 -20.60 17.63 -4.21
N ALA A 58 -20.94 18.89 -4.50
CA ALA A 58 -20.14 19.77 -5.34
C ALA A 58 -18.75 20.06 -4.76
N GLU A 59 -18.63 20.29 -3.44
CA GLU A 59 -17.35 20.50 -2.76
C GLU A 59 -16.52 19.22 -2.75
N LEU A 60 -17.17 18.06 -2.54
CA LEU A 60 -16.51 16.75 -2.59
C LEU A 60 -15.89 16.48 -3.97
N ILE A 61 -16.64 16.74 -5.04
CA ILE A 61 -16.14 16.58 -6.42
C ILE A 61 -15.08 17.63 -6.74
N ALA A 62 -15.20 18.86 -6.24
CA ALA A 62 -14.15 19.87 -6.41
C ALA A 62 -12.84 19.45 -5.74
N TYR A 63 -12.89 18.87 -4.54
CA TYR A 63 -11.72 18.32 -3.85
C TYR A 63 -11.05 17.19 -4.66
N PHE A 64 -11.84 16.27 -5.21
CA PHE A 64 -11.34 15.22 -6.11
C PHE A 64 -10.65 15.79 -7.35
N LYS A 65 -11.24 16.81 -7.98
CA LYS A 65 -10.70 17.48 -9.17
C LYS A 65 -9.37 18.19 -8.89
N ASP A 66 -9.26 18.88 -7.75
CA ASP A 66 -8.03 19.58 -7.33
C ASP A 66 -6.85 18.63 -7.18
N LYS A 67 -7.09 17.43 -6.66
CA LYS A 67 -6.05 16.42 -6.42
C LYS A 67 -5.82 15.48 -7.61
N TRP A 68 -6.57 15.63 -8.70
CA TRP A 68 -6.45 14.79 -9.87
C TRP A 68 -5.10 15.02 -10.60
N GLN A 69 -4.44 13.95 -10.99
CA GLN A 69 -3.15 13.99 -11.70
C GLN A 69 -3.23 13.15 -12.97
N GLU A 70 -3.55 13.80 -14.09
CA GLU A 70 -3.72 13.16 -15.39
C GLU A 70 -2.41 12.52 -15.93
N ASN A 71 -1.25 13.07 -15.55
CA ASN A 71 0.06 12.61 -15.99
C ASN A 71 0.49 11.24 -15.42
N ILE A 72 -0.29 10.64 -14.51
CA ILE A 72 -0.05 9.29 -13.98
C ILE A 72 -0.53 8.21 -14.96
N PHE A 73 -1.49 8.54 -15.83
CA PHE A 73 -2.11 7.60 -16.75
C PHE A 73 -1.34 7.55 -18.08
N ALA A 74 -1.42 6.41 -18.76
CA ALA A 74 -0.66 6.21 -20.01
C ALA A 74 -1.25 7.01 -21.18
N THR A 75 -2.56 7.23 -21.16
CA THR A 75 -3.27 7.99 -22.20
C THR A 75 -4.33 8.93 -21.61
N PRO A 76 -4.68 10.04 -22.29
CA PRO A 76 -5.78 10.90 -21.88
C PRO A 76 -7.13 10.16 -21.79
N GLN A 77 -7.36 9.18 -22.65
CA GLN A 77 -8.58 8.36 -22.64
C GLN A 77 -8.66 7.51 -21.36
N GLU A 78 -7.54 6.92 -20.95
CA GLU A 78 -7.45 6.18 -19.69
C GLU A 78 -7.68 7.13 -18.50
N ALA A 79 -7.01 8.28 -18.48
CA ALA A 79 -7.21 9.29 -17.43
C ALA A 79 -8.68 9.68 -17.30
N LYS A 80 -9.33 10.01 -18.43
CA LYS A 80 -10.75 10.35 -18.45
C LYS A 80 -11.61 9.21 -17.89
N GLN A 81 -11.34 7.96 -18.27
CA GLN A 81 -12.09 6.81 -17.79
C GLN A 81 -12.01 6.66 -16.25
N TYR A 82 -10.81 6.77 -15.68
CA TYR A 82 -10.66 6.72 -14.23
C TYR A 82 -11.31 7.93 -13.54
N PHE A 83 -11.19 9.11 -14.12
CA PHE A 83 -11.84 10.31 -13.60
C PHE A 83 -13.38 10.15 -13.54
N ASP A 84 -13.99 9.71 -14.64
CA ASP A 84 -15.44 9.46 -14.73
C ASP A 84 -15.88 8.41 -13.69
N TRP A 85 -15.08 7.35 -13.49
CA TRP A 85 -15.33 6.35 -12.45
C TRP A 85 -15.27 6.95 -11.05
N GLY A 86 -14.24 7.74 -10.76
CA GLY A 86 -14.07 8.38 -9.46
C GLY A 86 -15.21 9.33 -9.12
N GLU A 87 -15.59 10.18 -10.07
CA GLU A 87 -16.71 11.10 -9.91
C GLU A 87 -18.03 10.33 -9.64
N ASN A 88 -18.32 9.26 -10.38
CA ASN A 88 -19.51 8.44 -10.13
C ASN A 88 -19.47 7.75 -8.76
N MET A 89 -18.34 7.18 -8.36
CA MET A 89 -18.16 6.56 -7.04
C MET A 89 -18.46 7.55 -5.92
N LEU A 90 -17.91 8.76 -6.00
CA LEU A 90 -18.06 9.79 -4.98
C LEU A 90 -19.49 10.34 -4.91
N ARG A 91 -20.17 10.51 -6.05
CA ARG A 91 -21.59 10.88 -6.10
C ARG A 91 -22.47 9.83 -5.44
N ASN A 92 -22.24 8.55 -5.74
CA ASN A 92 -22.96 7.44 -5.12
C ASN A 92 -22.68 7.35 -3.62
N PHE A 93 -21.42 7.46 -3.21
CA PHE A 93 -21.04 7.50 -1.81
C PHE A 93 -21.77 8.61 -1.06
N HIS A 94 -21.76 9.84 -1.60
CA HIS A 94 -22.41 10.99 -0.99
C HIS A 94 -23.93 10.78 -0.87
N SER A 95 -24.57 10.29 -1.92
CA SER A 95 -26.03 10.10 -1.97
C SER A 95 -26.53 9.01 -1.02
N ASN A 96 -25.72 7.99 -0.73
CA ASN A 96 -26.08 6.90 0.19
C ASN A 96 -25.74 7.21 1.65
N HIS A 97 -25.00 8.28 1.91
CA HIS A 97 -24.74 8.70 3.27
C HIS A 97 -26.04 9.22 3.90
N LYS A 98 -26.42 8.61 5.03
CA LYS A 98 -27.58 9.01 5.82
C LYS A 98 -27.06 9.64 7.12
N PRO A 99 -27.09 10.99 7.23
CA PRO A 99 -26.66 11.69 8.44
C PRO A 99 -27.32 11.12 9.70
N GLY A 100 -26.55 10.97 10.77
CA GLY A 100 -27.06 10.61 12.10
C GLY A 100 -27.41 9.14 12.33
N LEU A 101 -27.27 8.25 11.34
CA LEU A 101 -27.50 6.80 11.53
C LEU A 101 -26.29 6.05 12.09
N ARG A 102 -25.09 6.64 12.07
CA ARG A 102 -23.85 5.98 12.50
C ARG A 102 -23.00 6.97 13.28
N ASN A 103 -22.40 6.52 14.39
CA ASN A 103 -21.43 7.31 15.14
C ASN A 103 -20.03 6.93 14.68
N ILE A 104 -19.40 7.76 13.86
CA ILE A 104 -18.04 7.50 13.37
C ILE A 104 -17.05 7.70 14.52
N VAL A 105 -16.41 6.61 14.94
CA VAL A 105 -15.39 6.64 16.00
C VAL A 105 -14.06 7.14 15.45
N SER A 106 -13.69 6.69 14.26
CA SER A 106 -12.44 7.08 13.61
C SER A 106 -12.47 6.82 12.12
N THR A 107 -11.73 7.64 11.37
CA THR A 107 -11.39 7.42 9.95
C THR A 107 -9.88 7.38 9.78
N GLU A 108 -9.36 6.56 8.86
CA GLU A 108 -7.92 6.33 8.61
C GLU A 108 -7.15 6.03 9.91
N LYS A 109 -7.72 5.17 10.76
CA LYS A 109 -7.14 4.82 12.06
C LYS A 109 -5.88 3.98 11.85
N ARG A 110 -4.72 4.60 12.05
CA ARG A 110 -3.45 3.87 12.19
C ARG A 110 -3.45 3.09 13.50
N PHE A 111 -2.94 1.86 13.45
CA PHE A 111 -2.78 1.02 14.63
C PHE A 111 -1.40 0.36 14.65
N LEU A 112 -0.99 0.03 15.87
CA LEU A 112 0.17 -0.78 16.20
C LEU A 112 -0.22 -1.61 17.42
N ILE A 113 -0.42 -2.91 17.23
CA ILE A 113 -0.91 -3.82 18.27
C ILE A 113 0.07 -4.97 18.46
N PRO A 114 0.22 -5.50 19.70
CA PRO A 114 1.03 -6.68 19.94
C PRO A 114 0.35 -7.94 19.40
N VAL A 115 1.13 -8.83 18.78
CA VAL A 115 0.72 -10.19 18.37
C VAL A 115 1.89 -11.13 18.65
N GLY A 116 1.82 -11.87 19.76
CA GLY A 116 2.97 -12.57 20.32
C GLY A 116 4.12 -11.58 20.62
N GLU A 117 5.34 -11.94 20.21
CA GLU A 117 6.53 -11.09 20.33
C GLU A 117 6.66 -10.04 19.21
N HIS A 118 5.69 -9.97 18.29
CA HIS A 118 5.72 -9.06 17.14
C HIS A 118 4.73 -7.90 17.31
N GLN A 119 4.93 -6.86 16.50
CA GLN A 119 4.03 -5.70 16.45
C GLN A 119 3.36 -5.64 15.07
N LEU A 120 2.04 -5.82 15.04
CA LEU A 120 1.25 -5.70 13.82
C LEU A 120 0.80 -4.25 13.63
N SER A 121 1.06 -3.71 12.45
CA SER A 121 0.68 -2.35 12.09
C SER A 121 -0.18 -2.32 10.84
N GLY A 122 -1.07 -1.34 10.78
CA GLY A 122 -1.96 -1.15 9.65
C GLY A 122 -2.75 0.15 9.78
N MET A 123 -3.75 0.27 8.93
CA MET A 123 -4.64 1.40 8.86
C MET A 123 -6.04 0.88 8.56
N ILE A 124 -7.03 1.32 9.32
CA ILE A 124 -8.44 1.00 9.12
C ILE A 124 -9.10 2.24 8.51
N ASP A 125 -9.77 2.11 7.37
CA ASP A 125 -10.37 3.27 6.69
C ASP A 125 -11.45 3.94 7.55
N ARG A 126 -12.32 3.15 8.19
CA ARG A 126 -13.41 3.65 9.03
C ARG A 126 -13.83 2.67 10.11
N VAL A 127 -14.08 3.19 11.30
CA VAL A 127 -14.66 2.47 12.43
C VAL A 127 -15.89 3.25 12.92
N ASP A 128 -17.03 2.57 12.94
CA ASP A 128 -18.29 3.08 13.46
C ASP A 128 -18.64 2.37 14.77
N LYS A 129 -19.25 3.11 15.69
CA LYS A 129 -19.96 2.57 16.85
C LYS A 129 -21.44 2.51 16.52
N LEU A 130 -21.99 1.31 16.55
CA LEU A 130 -23.40 1.04 16.32
C LEU A 130 -24.19 1.12 17.65
N PRO A 131 -25.52 1.26 17.58
CA PRO A 131 -26.38 1.12 18.76
C PRO A 131 -26.11 -0.21 19.48
N ILE A 132 -26.24 -0.24 20.81
CA ILE A 132 -26.02 -1.43 21.67
C ILE A 132 -24.53 -1.79 21.87
N GLY A 133 -23.59 -0.90 21.53
CA GLY A 133 -22.16 -1.09 21.83
C GLY A 133 -21.43 -2.04 20.89
N SER A 134 -22.06 -2.42 19.77
CA SER A 134 -21.41 -3.12 18.66
C SER A 134 -20.59 -2.14 17.81
N TYR A 135 -19.59 -2.66 17.11
CA TYR A 135 -18.69 -1.89 16.26
C TYR A 135 -18.79 -2.38 14.81
N GLU A 136 -18.57 -1.48 13.86
CA GLU A 136 -18.43 -1.83 12.46
C GLU A 136 -17.14 -1.26 11.88
N VAL A 137 -16.34 -2.13 11.28
CA VAL A 137 -15.23 -1.73 10.42
C VAL A 137 -15.71 -1.67 8.99
N ILE A 138 -15.42 -0.57 8.31
CA ILE A 138 -15.69 -0.41 6.88
C ILE A 138 -14.37 -0.16 6.18
N ASP A 139 -14.07 -1.01 5.20
CA ASP A 139 -12.91 -0.89 4.33
C ASP A 139 -13.41 -0.64 2.90
N TYR A 140 -13.01 0.49 2.32
CA TYR A 140 -13.47 0.94 1.02
C TYR A 140 -12.67 0.27 -0.08
N LYS A 141 -13.36 -0.19 -1.14
CA LYS A 141 -12.72 -0.84 -2.29
C LYS A 141 -13.14 -0.16 -3.59
N THR A 142 -12.15 0.08 -4.44
CA THR A 142 -12.31 0.61 -5.82
C THR A 142 -12.16 -0.47 -6.89
N SER A 143 -12.13 -1.76 -6.50
CA SER A 143 -11.95 -2.89 -7.40
C SER A 143 -13.05 -2.96 -8.46
N LYS A 144 -12.71 -3.55 -9.62
CA LYS A 144 -13.63 -3.72 -10.77
C LYS A 144 -14.61 -4.87 -10.60
N THR A 145 -14.33 -5.79 -9.68
CA THR A 145 -15.10 -7.02 -9.45
C THR A 145 -15.48 -7.10 -7.98
N LEU A 146 -16.61 -7.79 -7.73
CA LEU A 146 -17.07 -8.15 -6.40
C LEU A 146 -16.62 -9.58 -6.09
N PRO A 147 -16.04 -9.83 -4.90
CA PRO A 147 -15.83 -11.18 -4.41
C PRO A 147 -17.16 -11.82 -4.00
N SER A 148 -17.16 -13.14 -3.91
CA SER A 148 -18.22 -13.91 -3.28
C SER A 148 -18.22 -13.72 -1.76
N GLN A 149 -19.36 -13.98 -1.10
CA GLN A 149 -19.46 -13.94 0.36
C GLN A 149 -18.40 -14.83 1.03
N GLY A 150 -18.17 -16.04 0.51
CA GLY A 150 -17.20 -16.99 1.06
C GLY A 150 -15.73 -16.55 0.91
N GLU A 151 -15.41 -15.67 -0.05
CA GLU A 151 -14.10 -15.02 -0.13
C GLU A 151 -13.96 -13.94 0.95
N VAL A 152 -15.01 -13.14 1.18
CA VAL A 152 -15.03 -12.10 2.22
C VAL A 152 -14.97 -12.70 3.63
N ASP A 153 -15.65 -13.83 3.86
CA ASP A 153 -15.61 -14.56 5.12
C ASP A 153 -14.19 -15.06 5.46
N ARG A 154 -13.39 -15.37 4.44
CA ARG A 154 -11.99 -15.83 4.59
C ARG A 154 -10.96 -14.72 4.42
N ASP A 155 -11.40 -13.47 4.27
CA ASP A 155 -10.50 -12.34 4.09
C ASP A 155 -9.68 -12.10 5.37
N LYS A 156 -8.36 -12.29 5.24
CA LYS A 156 -7.39 -12.15 6.33
C LYS A 156 -7.16 -10.69 6.73
N GLN A 157 -7.31 -9.74 5.80
CA GLN A 157 -7.18 -8.31 6.10
C GLN A 157 -8.29 -7.88 7.06
N LEU A 158 -9.53 -8.29 6.78
CA LEU A 158 -10.66 -8.07 7.67
C LEU A 158 -10.45 -8.73 9.04
N CYS A 159 -9.90 -9.95 9.08
CA CYS A 159 -9.58 -10.61 10.36
C CYS A 159 -8.52 -9.82 11.17
N ILE A 160 -7.55 -9.19 10.49
CA ILE A 160 -6.58 -8.30 11.13
C ILE A 160 -7.23 -7.02 11.66
N TYR A 161 -8.21 -6.46 10.93
CA TYR A 161 -8.96 -5.32 11.44
C TYR A 161 -9.82 -5.68 12.65
N HIS A 162 -10.40 -6.88 12.69
CA HIS A 162 -11.06 -7.41 13.89
C HIS A 162 -10.12 -7.39 15.09
N LEU A 163 -8.92 -7.99 14.96
CA LEU A 163 -7.90 -7.98 16.00
C LEU A 163 -7.52 -6.55 16.45
N ALA A 164 -7.35 -5.64 15.49
CA ALA A 164 -7.01 -4.26 15.80
C ALA A 164 -8.12 -3.54 16.56
N VAL A 165 -9.38 -3.76 16.19
CA VAL A 165 -10.51 -3.15 16.89
C VAL A 165 -10.65 -3.70 18.30
N GLU A 166 -10.58 -5.03 18.49
CA GLU A 166 -10.64 -5.64 19.83
C GLU A 166 -9.53 -5.13 20.76
N ASN A 167 -8.34 -4.88 20.21
CA ASN A 167 -7.21 -4.39 20.99
C ASN A 167 -7.31 -2.89 21.32
N LEU A 168 -7.77 -2.07 20.37
CA LEU A 168 -7.88 -0.62 20.53
C LEU A 168 -9.11 -0.20 21.34
N TRP A 169 -10.20 -0.96 21.26
CA TRP A 169 -11.48 -0.71 21.92
C TRP A 169 -11.91 -2.00 22.63
N SER A 170 -11.46 -2.17 23.88
CA SER A 170 -11.67 -3.40 24.66
C SER A 170 -13.14 -3.79 24.86
N GLU A 171 -14.05 -2.82 24.78
CA GLU A 171 -15.50 -2.99 24.86
C GLU A 171 -16.13 -3.51 23.56
N ALA A 172 -15.39 -3.50 22.43
CA ALA A 172 -15.87 -3.97 21.14
C ALA A 172 -15.92 -5.51 21.09
N LYS A 173 -17.00 -6.10 21.63
CA LYS A 173 -17.21 -7.55 21.64
C LYS A 173 -17.97 -8.07 20.42
N ASP A 174 -18.83 -7.25 19.84
CA ASP A 174 -19.52 -7.56 18.58
C ASP A 174 -19.01 -6.66 17.48
N ILE A 175 -18.23 -7.22 16.55
CA ILE A 175 -17.57 -6.50 15.47
C ILE A 175 -18.08 -7.03 14.13
N ARG A 176 -18.75 -6.16 13.38
CA ARG A 176 -19.06 -6.37 11.96
C ARG A 176 -17.92 -5.84 11.11
N LEU A 177 -17.54 -6.58 10.09
CA LEU A 177 -16.51 -6.20 9.12
C LEU A 177 -17.18 -6.07 7.76
N THR A 178 -17.04 -4.93 7.10
CA THR A 178 -17.73 -4.63 5.86
C THR A 178 -16.74 -4.15 4.80
N LEU A 179 -16.77 -4.78 3.63
CA LEU A 179 -16.13 -4.24 2.43
C LEU A 179 -17.18 -3.41 1.68
N TYR A 180 -16.89 -2.12 1.47
CA TYR A 180 -17.75 -1.26 0.66
C TYR A 180 -17.11 -1.02 -0.70
N PHE A 181 -17.64 -1.69 -1.71
CA PHE A 181 -17.24 -1.57 -3.11
C PHE A 181 -17.87 -0.33 -3.74
N LEU A 182 -17.17 0.79 -3.69
CA LEU A 182 -17.64 2.10 -4.14
C LEU A 182 -18.04 2.09 -5.62
N LYS A 183 -17.33 1.33 -6.47
CA LYS A 183 -17.64 1.20 -7.89
C LYS A 183 -19.01 0.57 -8.15
N HIS A 184 -19.38 -0.40 -7.33
CA HIS A 184 -20.62 -1.17 -7.47
C HIS A 184 -21.72 -0.64 -6.55
N ASN A 185 -21.40 0.34 -5.71
CA ASN A 185 -22.23 0.81 -4.62
C ASN A 185 -22.82 -0.34 -3.77
N SER A 186 -22.00 -1.34 -3.46
CA SER A 186 -22.42 -2.57 -2.76
C SER A 186 -21.55 -2.85 -1.55
N GLN A 187 -22.17 -3.37 -0.49
CA GLN A 187 -21.50 -3.73 0.76
C GLN A 187 -21.61 -5.24 0.98
N ILE A 188 -20.50 -5.86 1.36
CA ILE A 188 -20.46 -7.27 1.78
C ILE A 188 -19.93 -7.29 3.19
N SER A 189 -20.74 -7.81 4.11
CA SER A 189 -20.43 -7.82 5.54
C SER A 189 -20.18 -9.24 6.03
N THR A 190 -19.35 -9.35 7.06
CA THR A 190 -18.97 -10.62 7.69
C THR A 190 -18.64 -10.38 9.17
N LYS A 191 -18.50 -11.47 9.93
CA LYS A 191 -18.04 -11.48 11.32
C LYS A 191 -16.92 -12.50 11.45
N ARG A 192 -16.16 -12.47 12.55
CA ARG A 192 -15.13 -13.46 12.83
C ARG A 192 -15.49 -14.24 14.08
N ARG A 193 -15.29 -15.57 14.01
CA ARG A 193 -15.35 -16.43 15.18
C ARG A 193 -14.02 -16.38 15.95
N PRO A 194 -14.04 -16.65 17.27
CA PRO A 194 -12.82 -16.64 18.08
C PRO A 194 -11.68 -17.51 17.54
N ASP A 195 -11.99 -18.67 16.97
CA ASP A 195 -10.98 -19.59 16.42
C ASP A 195 -10.35 -19.09 15.11
N GLU A 196 -11.09 -18.32 14.31
CA GLU A 196 -10.55 -17.64 13.12
C GLU A 196 -9.60 -16.50 13.51
N VAL A 197 -9.94 -15.81 14.59
CA VAL A 197 -9.12 -14.74 15.19
C VAL A 197 -7.82 -15.32 15.75
N GLU A 198 -7.86 -16.50 16.38
CA GLU A 198 -6.65 -17.15 16.85
C GLU A 198 -5.79 -17.67 15.69
N GLY A 199 -6.41 -18.29 14.68
CA GLY A 199 -5.69 -18.76 13.49
C GLY A 199 -4.97 -17.64 12.73
N ILE A 200 -5.50 -16.41 12.71
CA ILE A 200 -4.80 -15.28 12.09
C ILE A 200 -3.60 -14.82 12.94
N LYS A 201 -3.67 -14.86 14.28
CA LYS A 201 -2.52 -14.54 15.15
C LYS A 201 -1.38 -15.52 14.92
N GLU A 202 -1.68 -16.82 14.91
CA GLU A 202 -0.70 -17.87 14.61
C GLU A 202 -0.10 -17.67 13.21
N TYR A 203 -0.93 -17.37 12.21
CA TYR A 203 -0.44 -17.07 10.86
C TYR A 203 0.54 -15.89 10.84
N ILE A 204 0.25 -14.81 11.59
CA ILE A 204 1.12 -13.63 11.69
C ILE A 204 2.45 -14.01 12.34
N ILE A 205 2.42 -14.67 13.51
CA ILE A 205 3.61 -15.08 14.26
C ILE A 205 4.48 -15.98 13.40
N ASN A 206 3.90 -17.07 12.87
CA ASN A 206 4.62 -18.04 12.05
C ASN A 206 5.23 -17.42 10.78
N THR A 207 4.53 -16.48 10.15
CA THR A 207 5.05 -15.79 8.96
C THR A 207 6.16 -14.79 9.34
N ALA A 208 6.01 -14.07 10.45
CA ALA A 208 7.03 -13.14 10.93
C ALA A 208 8.34 -13.86 11.29
N GLU A 209 8.26 -14.99 11.98
CA GLU A 209 9.43 -15.83 12.28
C GLU A 209 10.10 -16.36 11.01
N LYS A 210 9.32 -16.76 10.00
CA LYS A 210 9.87 -17.18 8.70
C LYS A 210 10.62 -16.03 8.02
N ILE A 211 10.08 -14.82 8.07
CA ILE A 211 10.73 -13.63 7.52
C ILE A 211 12.05 -13.34 8.25
N GLU A 212 12.07 -13.43 9.58
CA GLU A 212 13.28 -13.17 10.38
C GLU A 212 14.39 -14.21 10.13
N LYS A 213 14.03 -15.46 9.80
CA LYS A 213 14.96 -16.55 9.47
C LYS A 213 15.36 -16.62 7.99
N GLU A 214 14.63 -15.93 7.11
CA GLU A 214 14.87 -15.96 5.66
C GLU A 214 16.13 -15.18 5.28
N THR A 215 17.03 -15.83 4.54
CA THR A 215 18.30 -15.24 4.09
C THR A 215 18.43 -15.20 2.57
N GLU A 216 17.71 -16.07 1.84
CA GLU A 216 17.87 -16.22 0.39
C GLU A 216 16.81 -15.47 -0.40
N PHE A 217 15.60 -15.30 0.15
CA PHE A 217 14.47 -14.59 -0.47
C PHE A 217 14.21 -15.03 -1.91
N LYS A 218 14.08 -16.35 -2.13
CA LYS A 218 13.89 -16.92 -3.46
C LYS A 218 12.59 -16.42 -4.13
N PRO A 219 12.60 -16.20 -5.45
CA PRO A 219 11.39 -15.86 -6.19
C PRO A 219 10.42 -17.03 -6.21
N LYS A 220 9.11 -16.74 -6.10
CA LYS A 220 8.03 -17.72 -6.18
C LYS A 220 7.06 -17.33 -7.27
N THR A 221 6.79 -18.26 -8.19
CA THR A 221 5.81 -18.05 -9.26
C THR A 221 4.39 -18.04 -8.72
N ASN A 222 3.56 -17.17 -9.26
CA ASN A 222 2.13 -17.07 -8.96
C ASN A 222 1.40 -16.34 -10.09
N ILE A 223 0.07 -16.31 -10.02
CA ILE A 223 -0.78 -15.67 -11.04
C ILE A 223 -0.50 -14.17 -11.23
N PHE A 224 0.09 -13.50 -10.24
CA PHE A 224 0.38 -12.07 -10.27
C PHE A 224 1.74 -11.75 -10.91
N CYS A 225 2.54 -12.74 -11.30
CA CYS A 225 3.86 -12.51 -11.88
C CYS A 225 3.80 -11.56 -13.08
N ASN A 226 2.86 -11.71 -13.99
CA ASN A 226 2.73 -10.84 -15.18
C ASN A 226 2.47 -9.36 -14.86
N TYR A 227 2.03 -9.06 -13.65
CA TYR A 227 1.70 -7.71 -13.18
C TYR A 227 2.69 -7.21 -12.12
N CYS A 228 3.75 -7.99 -11.82
CA CYS A 228 4.73 -7.64 -10.82
C CYS A 228 5.56 -6.44 -11.27
N GLU A 229 5.56 -5.39 -10.46
CA GLU A 229 6.32 -4.16 -10.65
C GLU A 229 7.85 -4.39 -10.69
N TYR A 230 8.33 -5.49 -10.12
CA TYR A 230 9.74 -5.90 -10.14
C TYR A 230 10.05 -6.96 -11.20
N GLY A 231 9.15 -7.19 -12.16
CA GLY A 231 9.35 -8.21 -13.22
C GLY A 231 10.69 -8.04 -13.94
N HIS A 232 11.10 -6.79 -14.20
CA HIS A 232 12.38 -6.43 -14.83
C HIS A 232 13.63 -6.82 -14.02
N LEU A 233 13.51 -7.03 -12.70
CA LEU A 233 14.60 -7.50 -11.83
C LEU A 233 14.48 -8.99 -11.48
N CYS A 234 13.37 -9.63 -11.83
CA CYS A 234 13.08 -11.00 -11.42
C CYS A 234 13.80 -12.01 -12.31
N PRO A 235 14.63 -12.91 -11.76
CA PRO A 235 15.34 -13.91 -12.56
C PRO A 235 14.40 -14.88 -13.29
N LEU A 236 13.17 -15.10 -12.77
CA LEU A 236 12.15 -15.96 -13.40
C LEU A 236 11.37 -15.26 -14.53
N GLN A 237 11.56 -13.95 -14.74
CA GLN A 237 10.89 -13.20 -15.81
C GLN A 237 11.84 -12.65 -16.87
N LYS A 238 13.14 -12.98 -16.81
CA LYS A 238 14.14 -12.56 -17.79
C LYS A 238 13.74 -12.90 -19.24
N HIS A 239 12.96 -13.97 -19.46
CA HIS A 239 12.49 -14.40 -20.78
C HIS A 239 11.23 -13.67 -21.29
N LYS A 240 10.58 -12.84 -20.47
CA LYS A 240 9.35 -12.09 -20.83
C LYS A 240 9.62 -10.64 -21.25
N ALA A 241 10.87 -10.21 -21.26
CA ALA A 241 11.25 -8.95 -21.87
C ALA A 241 11.05 -9.08 -23.39
N LYS A 242 9.82 -8.82 -23.87
CA LYS A 242 9.57 -8.46 -25.27
C LYS A 242 10.13 -7.05 -25.47
N GLY A 243 11.44 -6.93 -25.56
CA GLY A 243 12.01 -5.84 -26.35
C GLY A 243 11.67 -6.10 -27.81
N ARG A 244 11.50 -5.04 -28.61
CA ARG A 244 11.86 -5.23 -30.02
C ARG A 244 13.35 -5.52 -30.00
N ASP A 245 13.76 -6.66 -30.51
CA ASP A 245 15.16 -6.80 -30.94
C ASP A 245 15.34 -5.72 -32.00
N ILE A 246 16.07 -4.67 -31.64
CA ILE A 246 16.61 -3.76 -32.64
C ILE A 246 17.72 -4.60 -33.28
N GLU A 247 17.53 -5.03 -34.53
CA GLU A 247 18.46 -5.93 -35.25
C GLU A 247 19.89 -5.39 -35.25
N GLU A 248 20.03 -4.07 -35.20
CA GLU A 248 21.27 -3.37 -34.86
C GLU A 248 21.12 -2.71 -33.49
N LYS A 249 21.78 -3.25 -32.46
CA LYS A 249 22.02 -2.51 -31.21
C LYS A 249 23.16 -1.55 -31.50
N PRO A 250 22.96 -0.22 -31.55
CA PRO A 250 24.10 0.69 -31.69
C PRO A 250 25.00 0.48 -30.47
N GLU A 251 26.28 0.10 -30.66
CA GLU A 251 27.23 -0.19 -29.56
C GLU A 251 27.26 0.91 -28.50
N GLU A 252 27.01 2.15 -28.92
CA GLU A 252 26.98 3.34 -28.09
C GLU A 252 25.87 3.31 -27.01
N ILE A 253 24.66 2.82 -27.33
CA ILE A 253 23.57 2.76 -26.36
C ILE A 253 23.71 1.56 -25.42
N ASP A 254 24.24 0.44 -25.91
CA ASP A 254 24.42 -0.77 -25.10
C ASP A 254 25.49 -0.55 -24.03
N ASN A 255 26.61 0.09 -24.39
CA ASN A 255 27.61 0.54 -23.44
C ASN A 255 27.03 1.54 -22.42
N THR A 256 26.20 2.47 -22.86
CA THR A 256 25.55 3.44 -21.96
C THR A 256 24.61 2.76 -20.96
N ILE A 257 23.79 1.79 -21.41
CA ILE A 257 22.88 1.02 -20.55
C ILE A 257 23.68 0.15 -19.57
N ASN A 258 24.73 -0.52 -20.05
CA ASN A 258 25.61 -1.32 -19.18
C ASN A 258 26.25 -0.45 -18.10
N ASN A 259 26.76 0.72 -18.47
CA ASN A 259 27.32 1.69 -17.51
C ASN A 259 26.26 2.19 -16.52
N TYR A 260 25.02 2.42 -16.98
CA TYR A 260 23.90 2.83 -16.12
C TYR A 260 23.55 1.74 -15.09
N ILE A 261 23.45 0.48 -15.52
CA ILE A 261 23.17 -0.67 -14.64
C ILE A 261 24.31 -0.85 -13.62
N LEU A 262 25.56 -0.77 -14.06
CA LEU A 262 26.73 -0.87 -13.17
C LEU A 262 26.76 0.27 -12.15
N ALA A 263 26.43 1.50 -12.56
CA ALA A 263 26.33 2.63 -11.64
C ALA A 263 25.26 2.41 -10.56
N HIS A 264 24.08 1.91 -10.92
CA HIS A 264 23.02 1.60 -9.95
C HIS A 264 23.43 0.52 -8.96
N ARG A 265 24.09 -0.54 -9.42
CA ARG A 265 24.65 -1.57 -8.52
C ARG A 265 25.68 -0.96 -7.57
N LYS A 266 26.55 -0.10 -8.08
CA LYS A 266 27.59 0.51 -7.26
C LYS A 266 27.02 1.47 -6.22
N ILE A 267 25.97 2.22 -6.57
CA ILE A 267 25.23 3.05 -5.63
C ILE A 267 24.64 2.19 -4.50
N ALA A 268 23.97 1.08 -4.84
CA ALA A 268 23.38 0.18 -3.85
C ALA A 268 24.41 -0.44 -2.89
N GLU A 269 25.64 -0.68 -3.36
CA GLU A 269 26.77 -1.13 -2.52
C GLU A 269 27.29 -0.01 -1.59
N LEU A 270 27.40 1.23 -2.08
CA LEU A 270 28.05 2.32 -1.37
C LEU A 270 27.13 3.05 -0.39
N GLU A 271 25.81 3.13 -0.66
CA GLU A 271 24.87 3.85 0.21
C GLU A 271 24.88 3.37 1.67
N PRO A 272 24.92 2.05 1.98
CA PRO A 272 25.05 1.57 3.35
C PRO A 272 26.35 2.03 4.04
N GLU A 273 27.46 2.07 3.31
CA GLU A 273 28.75 2.52 3.84
C GLU A 273 28.73 4.02 4.15
N ILE A 274 28.16 4.83 3.25
CA ILE A 274 27.96 6.26 3.47
C ILE A 274 27.06 6.49 4.69
N HIS A 275 25.98 5.74 4.83
CA HIS A 275 25.12 5.81 6.01
C HIS A 275 25.86 5.48 7.30
N LYS A 276 26.65 4.39 7.30
CA LYS A 276 27.48 3.99 8.44
C LYS A 276 28.47 5.10 8.82
N HIS A 277 29.09 5.74 7.83
CA HIS A 277 30.00 6.85 8.08
C HIS A 277 29.27 8.09 8.65
N PHE A 278 28.12 8.45 8.09
CA PHE A 278 27.31 9.58 8.59
C PHE A 278 26.80 9.34 10.02
N ASP A 279 26.46 8.09 10.36
CA ASP A 279 26.06 7.71 11.73
C ASP A 279 27.24 7.77 12.70
N LYS A 280 28.42 7.30 12.27
CA LYS A 280 29.65 7.34 13.08
C LYS A 280 30.08 8.78 13.38
N GLU A 281 30.12 9.63 12.37
CA GLU A 281 30.57 11.03 12.50
C GLU A 281 29.46 11.99 12.93
N LYS A 282 28.22 11.49 13.09
CA LYS A 282 27.02 12.27 13.47
C LYS A 282 26.76 13.48 12.57
N ILE A 283 26.91 13.28 11.26
CA ILE A 283 26.69 14.32 10.25
C ILE A 283 25.46 14.04 9.38
N GLU A 284 24.88 15.11 8.85
CA GLU A 284 23.80 15.06 7.86
C GLU A 284 24.25 15.51 6.46
N ARG A 285 25.43 16.13 6.37
CA ARG A 285 26.01 16.60 5.10
C ARG A 285 27.51 16.35 5.10
N PHE A 286 28.02 15.94 3.95
CA PHE A 286 29.44 15.75 3.70
C PHE A 286 29.85 16.51 2.45
N PHE A 287 30.86 17.36 2.59
CA PHE A 287 31.40 18.18 1.50
C PHE A 287 32.59 17.45 0.91
N HIS A 288 32.46 17.02 -0.34
CA HIS A 288 33.53 16.40 -1.11
C HIS A 288 33.97 17.37 -2.23
N LYS A 289 35.20 17.20 -2.72
CA LYS A 289 35.74 18.02 -3.82
C LYS A 289 34.85 18.02 -5.08
N GLU A 290 34.17 16.89 -5.34
CA GLU A 290 33.29 16.71 -6.51
C GLU A 290 31.82 17.12 -6.25
N GLY A 291 31.46 17.45 -5.01
CA GLY A 291 30.08 17.79 -4.67
C GLY A 291 29.69 17.55 -3.21
N ILE A 292 28.43 17.80 -2.91
CA ILE A 292 27.87 17.70 -1.55
C ILE A 292 26.94 16.51 -1.49
N VAL A 293 27.18 15.63 -0.52
CA VAL A 293 26.27 14.52 -0.17
C VAL A 293 25.45 14.94 1.05
N THR A 294 24.12 14.93 0.94
CA THR A 294 23.19 15.29 2.03
C THR A 294 22.29 14.10 2.35
N ARG A 295 22.13 13.80 3.65
CA ARG A 295 21.19 12.82 4.18
C ARG A 295 19.98 13.54 4.77
N GLY A 296 18.84 13.47 4.09
CA GLY A 296 17.59 14.09 4.55
C GLY A 296 16.97 13.36 5.75
N LYS A 297 15.95 13.97 6.36
CA LYS A 297 15.24 13.44 7.56
C LYS A 297 14.68 12.01 7.38
N THR A 298 14.40 11.60 6.15
CA THR A 298 13.96 10.23 5.79
C THR A 298 15.10 9.25 5.54
N LYS A 299 16.34 9.61 5.91
CA LYS A 299 17.59 8.94 5.56
C LYS A 299 17.87 8.83 4.05
N LYS A 300 17.21 9.63 3.21
CA LYS A 300 17.51 9.69 1.77
C LYS A 300 18.84 10.42 1.52
N LEU A 301 19.77 9.82 0.77
CA LEU A 301 20.96 10.50 0.28
C LEU A 301 20.65 11.29 -1.01
N THR A 302 21.20 12.50 -1.10
CA THR A 302 21.12 13.36 -2.29
C THR A 302 22.50 13.93 -2.57
N ILE A 303 22.93 13.87 -3.83
CA ILE A 303 24.22 14.39 -4.27
C ILE A 303 23.99 15.63 -5.12
N LYS A 304 24.61 16.74 -4.75
CA LYS A 304 24.69 17.95 -5.57
C LYS A 304 26.13 18.07 -6.07
N LYS A 305 26.35 17.90 -7.37
CA LYS A 305 27.68 18.12 -7.97
C LYS A 305 28.03 19.61 -7.89
N ASN A 306 29.33 19.90 -7.74
CA ASN A 306 29.82 21.26 -7.96
C ASN A 306 29.70 21.55 -9.46
N SER A 307 29.10 22.68 -9.81
CA SER A 307 28.95 23.14 -11.20
C SER A 307 30.30 23.36 -11.86
#